data_AF-A0A1J3CSL9-F1
#
_entry.id   AF-A0A1J3CSL9-F1
#
_cell.length_a   1.000
_cell.length_b   1.000
_cell.length_c   1.000
_cell.angle_alpha   90.00
_cell.angle_beta   90.00
_cell.angle_gamma   90.00
#
_symmetry.space_group_name_H-M   'P 1'
#
loop_
_entity.id
_entity.type
_entity.pdbx_description
1 polymer ?
#
loop_
_entity_poly.entity_id
_entity_poly.type
_entity_poly.pdbx_seq_one_letter_code
_entity_poly.pdbx_strand_id
1 'polypeptide(L)'
;MQQNQVKKETKEMEFFTEYGDANRYRILEVIGKGSYGVVCAAIDTHTGEKVAIKKINDVFEHISDALRILREVKLLRLLRHPDIVEIKSIMLPPSKREFKDIYVVFELMESA
;
A
#
# COMPACT_ATOMS: atom_id res chain seq x y z
N MET A 1 -16.17 -23.56 -10.02
CA MET A 1 -16.27 -22.37 -9.15
C MET A 1 -15.09 -22.23 -8.17
N GLN A 2 -14.44 -23.31 -7.70
CA GLN A 2 -13.29 -23.24 -6.77
C GLN A 2 -11.95 -22.74 -7.36
N GLN A 3 -11.68 -22.91 -8.66
CA GLN A 3 -10.39 -22.53 -9.26
C GLN A 3 -10.12 -21.02 -9.31
N ASN A 4 -11.17 -20.19 -9.30
CA ASN A 4 -11.02 -18.72 -9.32
C ASN A 4 -10.68 -18.14 -7.95
N GLN A 5 -11.03 -18.84 -6.87
CA GLN A 5 -10.80 -18.38 -5.50
C GLN A 5 -9.33 -18.57 -5.10
N VAL A 6 -8.77 -19.74 -5.41
CA VAL A 6 -7.35 -20.08 -5.17
C VAL A 6 -6.39 -19.17 -5.95
N LYS A 7 -6.71 -18.85 -7.22
CA LYS A 7 -5.89 -17.92 -8.03
C LYS A 7 -5.89 -16.49 -7.50
N LYS A 8 -6.97 -16.06 -6.85
CA LYS A 8 -7.09 -14.72 -6.26
C LYS A 8 -6.24 -14.64 -4.99
N GLU A 9 -6.33 -15.65 -4.11
CA GLU A 9 -5.51 -15.78 -2.90
C GLU A 9 -4.00 -15.86 -3.22
N THR A 10 -3.61 -16.52 -4.33
CA THR A 10 -2.20 -16.63 -4.72
C THR A 10 -1.60 -15.26 -5.08
N LYS A 11 -2.35 -14.40 -5.79
CA LYS A 11 -1.94 -13.02 -6.11
C LYS A 11 -1.94 -12.10 -4.90
N GLU A 12 -2.84 -12.34 -3.94
CA GLU A 12 -2.90 -11.59 -2.68
C GLU A 12 -1.68 -11.88 -1.80
N MET A 13 -1.23 -13.13 -1.74
CA MET A 13 0.01 -13.51 -1.06
C MET A 13 1.24 -12.88 -1.71
N GLU A 14 1.36 -12.92 -3.05
CA GLU A 14 2.48 -12.30 -3.79
C GLU A 14 2.59 -10.77 -3.57
N PHE A 15 1.50 -10.08 -3.24
CA PHE A 15 1.54 -8.63 -3.08
C PHE A 15 2.35 -8.19 -1.86
N PHE A 16 2.28 -8.95 -0.75
CA PHE A 16 2.88 -8.58 0.54
C PHE A 16 3.96 -9.55 1.05
N THR A 17 4.25 -10.64 0.35
CA THR A 17 5.06 -11.79 0.84
C THR A 17 6.42 -11.46 1.47
N GLU A 18 6.94 -10.24 1.32
CA GLU A 18 8.27 -9.83 1.77
C GLU A 18 8.30 -8.69 2.81
N TYR A 19 7.15 -8.12 3.23
CA TYR A 19 7.13 -6.98 4.16
C TYR A 19 6.56 -7.37 5.53
N GLY A 20 7.27 -7.02 6.60
CA GLY A 20 7.11 -7.60 7.94
C GLY A 20 5.72 -7.47 8.60
N ASP A 21 4.83 -6.63 8.08
CA ASP A 21 3.45 -6.45 8.56
C ASP A 21 2.40 -7.00 7.58
N ALA A 22 2.80 -7.85 6.62
CA ALA A 22 1.94 -8.44 5.59
C ALA A 22 0.71 -9.15 6.16
N ASN A 23 0.87 -9.84 7.29
CA ASN A 23 -0.20 -10.62 7.91
C ASN A 23 -1.28 -9.74 8.57
N ARG A 24 -1.03 -8.44 8.75
CA ARG A 24 -2.01 -7.50 9.32
C ARG A 24 -3.09 -7.11 8.33
N TYR A 25 -2.84 -7.12 7.03
CA TYR A 25 -3.77 -6.58 6.05
C TYR A 25 -4.35 -7.68 5.19
N ARG A 26 -5.66 -7.91 5.33
CA ARG A 26 -6.39 -8.84 4.48
C ARG A 26 -6.85 -8.12 3.23
N ILE A 27 -6.34 -8.54 2.08
CA ILE A 27 -6.63 -7.89 0.80
C ILE A 27 -8.02 -8.26 0.32
N LEU A 28 -8.72 -7.27 -0.25
CA LEU A 28 -10.06 -7.44 -0.79
C LEU A 28 -10.03 -7.44 -2.32
N GLU A 29 -9.49 -6.36 -2.89
CA GLU A 29 -9.42 -6.15 -4.33
C GLU A 29 -8.42 -5.06 -4.70
N VAL A 30 -8.02 -5.04 -5.96
CA VAL A 30 -7.23 -3.96 -6.55
C VAL A 30 -8.17 -2.87 -7.02
N ILE A 31 -8.04 -1.68 -6.44
CA ILE A 31 -8.90 -0.52 -6.74
C ILE A 31 -8.24 0.49 -7.69
N GLY A 32 -6.92 0.39 -7.90
CA GLY A 32 -6.20 1.30 -8.78
C GLY A 32 -4.89 0.73 -9.29
N LYS A 33 -4.54 1.08 -10.53
CA LYS A 33 -3.23 0.81 -11.13
C LYS A 33 -2.74 2.08 -11.81
N GLY A 34 -1.52 2.49 -11.49
CA GLY A 34 -0.89 3.67 -12.07
C GLY A 34 0.54 3.39 -12.48
N SER A 35 1.22 4.43 -12.97
CA SER A 35 2.63 4.35 -13.39
C SER A 35 3.58 3.95 -12.25
N TYR A 36 3.25 4.32 -11.01
CA TYR A 36 4.10 4.10 -9.84
C TYR A 36 3.78 2.80 -9.09
N GLY A 37 2.74 2.07 -9.48
CA GLY A 37 2.37 0.82 -8.84
C GLY A 37 0.87 0.61 -8.70
N VAL A 38 0.48 -0.11 -7.64
CA VAL A 38 -0.86 -0.68 -7.50
C VAL A 38 -1.46 -0.26 -6.16
N VAL A 39 -2.76 0.02 -6.17
CA VAL A 39 -3.53 0.33 -4.96
C VAL A 39 -4.56 -0.78 -4.75
N CYS A 40 -4.60 -1.35 -3.56
CA CYS A 40 -5.61 -2.32 -3.15
C CYS A 40 -6.44 -1.82 -1.96
N ALA A 41 -7.71 -2.20 -1.94
CA ALA A 41 -8.52 -2.13 -0.75
C ALA A 41 -8.20 -3.34 0.13
N ALA A 42 -8.07 -3.11 1.43
CA ALA A 42 -7.76 -4.12 2.42
C ALA A 42 -8.54 -3.87 3.71
N ILE A 43 -8.59 -4.88 4.57
CA ILE A 43 -9.03 -4.75 5.96
C ILE A 43 -7.80 -4.89 6.84
N ASP A 44 -7.58 -3.89 7.70
CA ASP A 44 -6.63 -4.01 8.79
C ASP A 44 -7.23 -4.95 9.85
N THR A 45 -6.61 -6.11 10.05
CA THR A 45 -7.12 -7.15 10.95
C THR A 45 -7.01 -6.77 12.42
N HIS A 46 -6.20 -5.76 12.77
CA HIS A 46 -6.06 -5.30 14.15
C HIS A 46 -7.17 -4.32 14.53
N THR A 47 -7.58 -3.45 13.60
CA THR A 47 -8.59 -2.40 13.86
C THR A 47 -9.98 -2.76 13.31
N GLY A 48 -10.04 -3.67 12.34
CA GLY A 48 -11.25 -3.99 11.58
C GLY A 48 -11.60 -2.97 10.49
N GLU A 49 -10.82 -1.90 10.35
CA GLU A 49 -11.10 -0.82 9.41
C GLU A 49 -10.74 -1.20 7.96
N LYS A 50 -11.50 -0.66 7.01
CA LYS A 50 -11.12 -0.70 5.59
C LYS A 50 -10.08 0.37 5.30
N VAL A 51 -9.04 0.00 4.57
CA VAL A 51 -7.91 0.86 4.21
C VAL A 51 -7.55 0.70 2.74
N ALA A 52 -6.88 1.71 2.19
CA ALA A 52 -6.26 1.63 0.87
C ALA A 52 -4.75 1.49 1.02
N ILE A 53 -4.15 0.48 0.39
CA ILE A 53 -2.71 0.25 0.45
C ILE A 53 -2.13 0.49 -0.94
N LYS A 54 -1.26 1.49 -1.04
CA LYS A 54 -0.52 1.81 -2.27
C LYS A 54 0.87 1.20 -2.18
N LYS A 55 1.14 0.20 -3.03
CA LYS A 55 2.49 -0.32 -3.27
C LYS A 55 3.15 0.52 -4.35
N ILE A 56 4.32 1.06 -4.03
CA ILE A 56 5.18 1.79 -4.95
C ILE A 56 6.42 0.95 -5.19
N ASN A 57 6.64 0.53 -6.44
CA ASN A 57 7.73 -0.37 -6.79
C ASN A 57 9.01 0.41 -7.09
N ASP A 58 10.16 -0.26 -6.92
CA ASP A 58 11.47 0.18 -7.43
C ASP A 58 11.80 1.64 -7.09
N VAL A 59 11.54 2.04 -5.84
CA VAL A 59 11.52 3.45 -5.40
C VAL A 59 12.88 4.16 -5.51
N PHE A 60 13.96 3.40 -5.75
CA PHE A 60 15.32 3.89 -5.90
C PHE A 60 15.88 3.77 -7.32
N GLU A 61 15.09 3.31 -8.30
CA GLU A 61 15.54 3.19 -9.70
C GLU A 61 15.93 4.56 -10.27
N HIS A 62 15.15 5.60 -9.95
CA HIS A 62 15.41 6.97 -10.33
C HIS A 62 15.40 7.90 -9.12
N ILE A 63 16.47 8.67 -8.93
CA ILE A 63 16.60 9.62 -7.81
C ILE A 63 15.46 10.65 -7.81
N SER A 64 15.00 11.09 -8.99
CA SER A 64 13.88 12.01 -9.14
C SER A 64 12.59 11.46 -8.55
N ASP A 65 12.30 10.18 -8.76
CA ASP A 65 11.09 9.54 -8.24
C ASP A 65 11.20 9.31 -6.74
N ALA A 66 12.36 8.90 -6.25
CA ALA A 66 12.63 8.79 -4.81
C ALA A 66 12.37 10.12 -4.07
N LEU A 67 12.88 11.24 -4.61
CA LEU A 67 12.66 12.58 -4.05
C LEU A 67 11.20 13.01 -4.11
N ARG A 68 10.49 12.64 -5.19
CA ARG A 68 9.06 12.94 -5.35
C ARG A 68 8.22 12.18 -4.32
N ILE A 69 8.47 10.88 -4.16
CA ILE A 69 7.81 10.03 -3.16
C ILE A 69 8.08 10.57 -1.75
N LEU A 70 9.34 10.91 -1.43
CA LEU A 70 9.69 11.47 -0.13
C LEU A 70 8.94 12.78 0.14
N ARG A 71 8.83 13.67 -0.86
CA ARG A 71 8.09 14.93 -0.74
C ARG A 71 6.60 14.69 -0.51
N GLU A 72 5.98 13.80 -1.29
CA GLU A 72 4.57 13.45 -1.16
C GLU A 72 4.26 12.91 0.25
N VAL A 73 5.03 11.92 0.72
CA VAL A 73 4.87 11.35 2.06
C VAL A 73 5.10 12.40 3.14
N LYS A 74 6.13 13.25 3.01
CA LYS A 74 6.42 14.30 4.00
C LYS A 74 5.29 15.32 4.08
N LEU A 75 4.76 15.77 2.95
CA LEU A 75 3.67 16.75 2.91
C LEU A 75 2.39 16.15 3.51
N LEU A 76 2.01 14.94 3.10
CA LEU A 76 0.80 14.28 3.61
C LEU A 76 0.87 13.94 5.11
N ARG A 77 2.07 13.71 5.67
CA ARG A 77 2.23 13.55 7.12
C ARG A 77 2.11 14.85 7.91
N LEU A 78 2.30 16.01 7.26
CA LEU A 78 2.22 17.33 7.90
C LEU A 78 0.84 17.98 7.72
N LEU A 79 0.15 17.66 6.63
CA LEU A 79 -1.19 18.16 6.34
C LEU A 79 -2.23 17.28 7.05
N ARG A 80 -3.11 17.90 7.84
CA ARG A 80 -4.28 17.25 8.45
C ARG A 80 -5.51 18.09 8.20
N HIS A 81 -6.36 17.62 7.31
CA HIS A 81 -7.57 18.33 6.90
C HIS A 81 -8.61 17.30 6.43
N PRO A 82 -9.92 17.49 6.69
CA PRO A 82 -10.96 16.54 6.28
C PRO A 82 -11.01 16.28 4.77
N ASP A 83 -10.60 17.25 3.95
CA ASP A 83 -10.59 17.12 2.48
C ASP A 83 -9.24 16.64 1.91
N ILE A 84 -8.32 16.18 2.77
CA ILE A 84 -7.01 15.66 2.37
C ILE A 84 -6.86 14.25 2.93
N VAL A 85 -6.58 13.28 2.05
CA VAL A 85 -6.39 11.88 2.44
C VAL A 85 -5.29 11.72 3.49
N GLU A 86 -5.60 10.98 4.56
CA GLU A 86 -4.67 10.72 5.64
C GLU A 86 -3.82 9.46 5.41
N ILE A 87 -2.52 9.55 5.72
CA ILE A 87 -1.64 8.37 5.86
C ILE A 87 -1.85 7.78 7.26
N LYS A 88 -2.44 6.58 7.32
CA LYS A 88 -2.61 5.83 8.57
C LYS A 88 -1.33 5.11 9.00
N SER A 89 -0.59 4.55 8.06
CA SER A 89 0.65 3.80 8.34
C SER A 89 1.56 3.71 7.11
N ILE A 90 2.83 3.38 7.33
CA ILE A 90 3.80 3.05 6.28
C ILE A 90 4.43 1.72 6.67
N MET A 91 4.34 0.71 5.81
CA MET A 91 4.99 -0.58 6.06
C MET A 91 6.45 -0.48 5.67
N LEU A 92 7.33 -0.81 6.61
CA LEU A 92 8.76 -0.80 6.39
C LEU A 92 9.24 -2.18 5.95
N PRO A 93 10.29 -2.24 5.12
CA PRO A 93 10.93 -3.50 4.77
C PRO A 93 11.52 -4.16 6.03
N PRO A 94 11.70 -5.50 6.02
CA PRO A 94 12.36 -6.22 7.12
C PRO A 94 13.78 -5.71 7.40
N SER A 95 14.48 -5.25 6.36
CA SER A 95 15.82 -4.67 6.48
C SER A 95 16.07 -3.55 5.46
N LYS A 96 17.07 -2.70 5.74
CA LYS A 96 17.51 -1.65 4.80
C LYS A 96 17.99 -2.21 3.45
N ARG A 97 18.47 -3.46 3.41
CA ARG A 97 18.99 -4.10 2.19
C ARG A 97 17.87 -4.57 1.27
N GLU A 98 16.71 -4.85 1.84
CA GLU A 98 15.51 -5.29 1.13
C GLU A 98 14.57 -4.13 0.78
N PHE A 99 15.04 -2.89 1.00
CA PHE A 99 14.26 -1.71 0.72
C PHE A 99 14.23 -1.42 -0.79
N LYS A 100 13.26 -2.03 -1.48
CA LYS A 100 13.00 -1.81 -2.91
C LYS A 100 11.65 -1.16 -3.16
N ASP A 101 10.66 -1.51 -2.34
CA ASP A 101 9.28 -1.06 -2.48
C ASP A 101 8.85 -0.26 -1.25
N ILE A 102 7.85 0.60 -1.39
CA ILE A 102 7.18 1.27 -0.26
C ILE A 102 5.70 0.91 -0.29
N TYR A 103 5.14 0.59 0.87
CA TYR A 103 3.71 0.40 1.05
C TYR A 103 3.19 1.51 1.96
N VAL A 104 2.33 2.38 1.42
CA VAL A 104 1.68 3.45 2.18
C VAL A 104 0.22 3.09 2.38
N VAL A 105 -0.21 3.09 3.64
CA VAL A 105 -1.57 2.79 4.06
C VAL A 105 -2.32 4.10 4.26
N PHE A 106 -3.41 4.26 3.54
CA PHE A 106 -4.32 5.38 3.59
C PHE A 106 -5.68 4.95 4.13
N GLU A 107 -6.48 5.92 4.56
CA GLU A 107 -7.92 5.70 4.63
C GLU A 107 -8.51 5.30 3.27
N LEU A 108 -9.51 4.41 3.29
CA LEU A 108 -10.22 4.03 2.08
C LEU A 108 -11.33 5.03 1.80
N MET A 109 -11.28 5.69 0.65
CA MET A 109 -12.33 6.59 0.17
C MET A 109 -13.34 5.82 -0.68
N GLU A 110 -14.62 6.16 -0.56
CA GLU A 110 -15.66 5.64 -1.45
C GLU A 110 -15.69 6.44 -2.74
N SER A 111 -15.74 5.76 -3.88
CA SER A 111 -16.02 6.39 -5.17
C SER A 111 -17.51 6.70 -5.25
N ALA A 112 -17.85 7.98 -5.44
CA ALA A 112 -19.22 8.43 -5.67
C ALA A 112 -19.81 7.86 -6.96
#